data_AF-A0A430PZM7-F1
#
_entry.id   AF-A0A430PZM7-F1
#
_cell.length_a   1.000
_cell.length_b   1.000
_cell.length_c   1.000
_cell.angle_alpha   90.00
_cell.angle_beta   90.00
_cell.angle_gamma   90.00
#
_symmetry.space_group_name_H-M   'P 1'
#
loop_
_entity.id
_entity.type
_entity.pdbx_description
1 polymer ?
#
loop_
_entity_poly.entity_id
_entity_poly.type
_entity_poly.pdbx_seq_one_letter_code
_entity_poly.pdbx_strand_id
1 'polypeptide(L)'
;CFVFFTTFYISRLIYQENFGGVIAISRQQFEKVGGFSNVYFGWGGEDDDFYKRIIYHNYSIVRYPEEIGRYIMLRHKRDSRNEPNQRRFDLLESAESRFNIDGYWTSNYTIIKAHSLYNGLIYWISVAV
;
A
#
# COMPACT_ATOMS: atom_id res chain seq x y z
N CYS A 1 8.34 -16.68 1.92
CA CYS A 1 7.66 -16.22 3.15
C CYS A 1 8.20 -14.86 3.58
N PHE A 2 7.34 -14.08 4.24
CA PHE A 2 7.58 -12.83 4.99
C PHE A 2 7.30 -11.52 4.26
N VAL A 3 6.08 -11.03 4.47
CA VAL A 3 5.75 -9.60 4.48
C VAL A 3 5.35 -9.28 5.93
N PHE A 4 5.85 -8.19 6.50
CA PHE A 4 5.60 -7.76 7.89
C PHE A 4 4.48 -6.70 7.96
N PHE A 5 3.67 -6.69 9.03
CA PHE A 5 2.43 -5.90 9.10
C PHE A 5 2.17 -5.03 10.33
N THR A 6 1.21 -4.14 10.09
CA THR A 6 0.53 -3.14 10.90
C THR A 6 -0.47 -3.64 11.92
N THR A 7 -0.70 -2.80 12.93
CA THR A 7 -1.98 -2.66 13.62
C THR A 7 -2.32 -1.17 13.72
N PHE A 8 -3.40 -0.73 13.08
CA PHE A 8 -3.99 0.60 13.34
C PHE A 8 -4.91 0.50 14.56
N TYR A 9 -4.89 1.59 15.36
CA TYR A 9 -5.74 1.97 16.50
C TYR A 9 -6.85 0.99 16.97
N ILE A 10 -6.81 0.65 18.27
CA ILE A 10 -7.70 -0.28 19.02
C ILE A 10 -7.39 -1.76 18.76
N SER A 11 -6.26 -2.24 19.29
CA SER A 11 -5.96 -3.66 19.66
C SER A 11 -6.65 -4.78 18.86
N ARG A 12 -6.85 -4.58 17.55
CA ARG A 12 -7.62 -5.47 16.70
C ARG A 12 -7.55 -5.00 15.27
N LEU A 13 -7.31 -5.94 14.37
CA LEU A 13 -7.53 -5.75 12.95
C LEU A 13 -9.00 -5.43 12.70
N ILE A 14 -9.27 -4.44 11.84
CA ILE A 14 -10.63 -4.09 11.39
C ILE A 14 -11.29 -5.28 10.70
N TYR A 15 -10.51 -6.06 9.93
CA TYR A 15 -10.87 -7.34 9.31
C TYR A 15 -9.59 -8.16 9.02
N GLN A 16 -9.71 -9.47 8.80
CA GLN A 16 -8.57 -10.39 8.73
C GLN A 16 -7.66 -10.14 7.53
N GLU A 17 -8.23 -9.68 6.42
CA GLU A 17 -7.56 -9.39 5.16
C GLU A 17 -6.95 -7.97 5.15
N ASN A 18 -7.17 -7.17 6.19
CA ASN A 18 -6.66 -5.80 6.22
C ASN A 18 -5.14 -5.79 6.08
N PHE A 19 -4.68 -5.03 5.09
CA PHE A 19 -3.31 -4.96 4.65
C PHE A 19 -2.72 -3.55 4.67
N GLY A 20 -3.49 -2.55 5.13
CA GLY A 20 -3.07 -1.15 5.05
C GLY A 20 -2.13 -0.65 6.15
N GLY A 21 -1.49 0.49 5.89
CA GLY A 21 -0.62 1.24 6.79
C GLY A 21 0.89 1.08 6.55
N VAL A 22 1.62 0.53 7.52
CA VAL A 22 3.04 0.14 7.48
C VAL A 22 3.23 -1.33 7.10
N ILE A 23 3.65 -1.57 5.85
CA ILE A 23 3.98 -2.89 5.34
C ILE A 23 5.50 -2.97 5.14
N ALA A 24 6.12 -4.11 5.44
CA ALA A 24 7.49 -4.38 4.98
C ALA A 24 7.55 -5.62 4.11
N ILE A 25 8.11 -5.47 2.92
CA ILE A 25 8.22 -6.52 1.89
C ILE A 25 9.65 -6.52 1.34
N SER A 26 10.20 -7.70 1.02
CA SER A 26 11.49 -7.73 0.33
C SER A 26 11.35 -7.24 -1.10
N ARG A 27 12.43 -6.69 -1.66
CA ARG A 27 12.48 -6.27 -3.07
C ARG A 27 12.03 -7.40 -4.02
N GLN A 28 12.53 -8.61 -3.80
CA GLN A 28 12.21 -9.76 -4.65
C GLN A 28 10.72 -10.12 -4.60
N GLN A 29 10.09 -10.06 -3.43
CA GLN A 29 8.65 -10.30 -3.31
C GLN A 29 7.85 -9.18 -3.98
N PHE A 30 8.24 -7.92 -3.77
CA PHE A 30 7.59 -6.77 -4.40
C PHE A 30 7.63 -6.86 -5.93
N GLU A 31 8.80 -7.16 -6.49
CA GLU A 31 8.98 -7.36 -7.93
C GLU A 31 8.18 -8.57 -8.43
N LYS A 32 8.13 -9.67 -7.65
CA LYS A 32 7.40 -10.90 -8.02
C LYS A 32 5.90 -10.70 -8.10
N VAL A 33 5.31 -9.89 -7.23
CA VAL A 33 3.86 -9.59 -7.22
C VAL A 33 3.47 -8.41 -8.09
N GLY A 34 4.46 -7.77 -8.72
CA GLY A 34 4.27 -6.58 -9.55
C GLY A 34 3.98 -5.29 -8.81
N GLY A 35 4.26 -5.23 -7.51
CA GLY A 35 4.03 -4.04 -6.70
C GLY A 35 2.55 -3.67 -6.57
N PHE A 36 2.29 -2.39 -6.28
CA PHE A 36 0.94 -1.85 -6.17
C PHE A 36 0.33 -1.57 -7.54
N SER A 37 -1.00 -1.61 -7.60
CA SER A 37 -1.79 -1.20 -8.75
C SER A 37 -1.75 0.32 -8.97
N ASN A 38 -1.65 0.77 -10.23
CA ASN A 38 -1.63 2.20 -10.56
C ASN A 38 -3.01 2.82 -10.81
N VAL A 39 -4.10 2.05 -10.68
CA VAL A 39 -5.45 2.49 -11.09
C VAL A 39 -6.29 3.07 -9.96
N TYR A 40 -5.77 3.07 -8.74
CA TYR A 40 -6.46 3.58 -7.55
C TYR A 40 -6.17 5.07 -7.38
N PHE A 41 -7.14 5.90 -7.78
CA PHE A 41 -7.13 7.35 -7.54
C PHE A 41 -8.21 7.72 -6.53
N GLY A 42 -7.83 8.45 -5.48
CA GLY A 42 -8.69 8.70 -4.32
C GLY A 42 -8.59 7.59 -3.27
N TRP A 43 -9.49 7.61 -2.30
CA TRP A 43 -9.39 6.74 -1.12
C TRP A 43 -10.00 5.35 -1.34
N GLY A 44 -9.19 4.31 -1.08
CA GLY A 44 -9.62 2.96 -0.72
C GLY A 44 -9.47 1.91 -1.82
N GLY A 45 -9.15 0.69 -1.37
CA GLY A 45 -9.11 -0.55 -2.16
C GLY A 45 -7.72 -0.91 -2.71
N GLU A 46 -6.75 -0.01 -2.64
CA GLU A 46 -5.39 -0.24 -3.11
C GLU A 46 -4.63 -1.27 -2.25
N ASP A 47 -4.81 -1.19 -0.93
CA ASP A 47 -4.22 -2.11 0.02
C ASP A 47 -4.84 -3.52 -0.10
N ASP A 48 -6.15 -3.59 -0.37
CA ASP A 48 -6.88 -4.84 -0.57
C ASP A 48 -6.52 -5.50 -1.93
N ASP A 49 -6.30 -4.71 -2.99
CA ASP A 49 -5.78 -5.22 -4.27
C ASP A 49 -4.37 -5.80 -4.08
N PHE A 50 -3.52 -5.10 -3.34
CA PHE A 50 -2.18 -5.57 -3.02
C PHE A 50 -2.20 -6.85 -2.16
N TYR A 51 -3.13 -6.96 -1.19
CA TYR A 51 -3.38 -8.21 -0.47
C TYR A 51 -3.71 -9.36 -1.44
N LYS A 52 -4.64 -9.15 -2.39
CA LYS A 52 -5.01 -10.19 -3.36
C LYS A 52 -3.81 -10.63 -4.21
N ARG A 53 -2.93 -9.69 -4.62
CA ARG A 53 -1.68 -10.02 -5.34
C ARG A 53 -0.77 -10.92 -4.50
N ILE A 54 -0.62 -10.62 -3.22
CA ILE A 54 0.21 -11.39 -2.28
C ILE A 54 -0.30 -12.83 -2.17
N ILE A 55 -1.61 -13.00 -1.98
CA ILE A 55 -2.24 -14.34 -1.89
C ILE A 55 -2.17 -15.08 -3.23
N TYR A 56 -2.43 -14.41 -4.35
CA TYR A 56 -2.33 -14.98 -5.70
C TYR A 56 -0.95 -15.58 -6.00
N HIS A 57 0.12 -14.93 -5.51
CA HIS A 57 1.50 -15.42 -5.62
C HIS A 57 1.90 -16.40 -4.51
N ASN A 58 0.94 -16.97 -3.77
CA ASN A 58 1.15 -17.95 -2.70
C ASN A 58 2.07 -17.45 -1.58
N TYR A 59 2.10 -16.14 -1.33
CA TYR A 59 2.79 -15.59 -0.17
C TYR A 59 1.86 -15.55 1.04
N SER A 60 2.46 -15.80 2.21
CA SER A 60 1.79 -15.68 3.50
C SER A 60 2.13 -14.37 4.19
N ILE A 61 1.20 -13.96 5.04
CA ILE A 61 1.20 -12.67 5.75
C ILE A 61 1.60 -12.95 7.19
N VAL A 62 2.59 -12.22 7.70
CA VAL A 62 3.09 -12.40 9.07
C VAL A 62 2.84 -11.14 9.88
N ARG A 63 2.00 -11.27 10.90
CA ARG A 63 1.63 -10.18 11.81
C ARG A 63 2.31 -10.38 13.14
N TYR A 64 2.90 -9.31 13.68
CA TYR A 64 3.44 -9.35 15.02
C TYR A 64 2.33 -9.35 16.07
N PRO A 65 2.58 -9.94 17.26
CA PRO A 65 1.65 -9.86 18.38
C PRO A 65 1.30 -8.41 18.72
N GLU A 66 0.08 -8.20 19.19
CA GLU A 66 -0.44 -6.87 19.48
C GLU A 66 0.39 -6.15 20.55
N GLU A 67 1.16 -6.83 21.38
CA GLU A 67 2.01 -6.24 22.42
C GLU A 67 3.17 -5.42 21.83
N ILE A 68 3.64 -5.78 20.64
CA ILE A 68 4.80 -5.15 19.98
C ILE A 68 4.45 -4.52 18.62
N GLY A 69 3.29 -4.83 18.05
CA GLY A 69 2.83 -4.36 16.73
C GLY A 69 1.95 -3.10 16.75
N ARG A 70 1.95 -2.30 17.82
CA ARG A 70 1.02 -1.15 17.97
C ARG A 70 1.54 0.10 17.27
N TYR A 71 0.67 0.75 16.50
CA TYR A 71 0.94 2.05 15.90
C TYR A 71 -0.06 3.10 16.38
N ILE A 72 0.41 4.35 16.50
CA ILE A 72 -0.42 5.50 16.82
C ILE A 72 -0.58 6.34 15.56
N MET A 73 -1.82 6.54 15.13
CA MET A 73 -2.12 7.50 14.06
C MET A 73 -2.04 8.91 14.63
N LEU A 74 -1.17 9.75 14.06
CA LEU A 74 -1.19 11.18 14.36
C LEU A 74 -2.55 11.76 13.90
N ARG A 75 -3.22 12.47 14.80
CA ARG A 75 -4.54 13.03 14.52
C ARG A 75 -4.46 14.01 13.36
N HIS A 76 -5.29 13.80 12.35
CA HIS A 76 -5.42 14.68 11.19
C HIS A 76 -6.88 14.77 10.77
N LYS A 77 -7.25 15.87 10.10
CA LYS A 77 -8.54 15.98 9.42
C LYS A 77 -8.46 15.17 8.12
N ARG A 78 -9.60 14.68 7.66
CA ARG A 78 -9.69 14.04 6.34
C ARG A 78 -9.16 15.01 5.27
N ASP A 79 -8.27 14.52 4.42
CA ASP A 79 -7.74 15.30 3.30
C ASP A 79 -8.83 15.46 2.24
N SER A 80 -9.16 16.70 1.89
CA SER A 80 -10.15 17.04 0.85
C SER A 80 -9.72 16.61 -0.55
N ARG A 81 -8.44 16.27 -0.75
CA ARG A 81 -7.93 15.71 -2.01
C ARG A 81 -8.04 14.19 -2.07
N ASN A 82 -8.47 13.54 -0.98
CA ASN A 82 -8.59 12.09 -0.86
C ASN A 82 -10.05 11.66 -0.71
N GLU A 83 -10.87 12.08 -1.67
CA GLU A 83 -12.27 11.67 -1.76
C GLU A 83 -12.38 10.16 -2.02
N PRO A 84 -13.44 9.49 -1.55
CA PRO A 84 -13.63 8.07 -1.79
C PRO A 84 -13.58 7.75 -3.29
N ASN A 85 -12.76 6.77 -3.67
CA ASN A 85 -12.81 6.23 -5.02
C ASN A 85 -14.16 5.52 -5.21
N GLN A 86 -15.02 6.07 -6.07
CA GLN A 86 -16.36 5.53 -6.34
C GLN A 86 -16.30 4.14 -7.01
N ARG A 87 -15.22 3.86 -7.74
CA ARG A 87 -15.00 2.61 -8.47
C ARG A 87 -14.21 1.57 -7.67
N ARG A 88 -13.86 1.84 -6.40
CA ARG A 88 -12.97 0.96 -5.61
C ARG A 88 -13.46 -0.50 -5.55
N PHE A 89 -14.77 -0.71 -5.48
CA PHE A 89 -15.35 -2.05 -5.41
C PHE A 89 -15.25 -2.76 -6.77
N ASP A 90 -15.62 -2.09 -7.87
CA ASP A 90 -15.48 -2.64 -9.23
C ASP A 90 -14.01 -2.95 -9.57
N LEU A 91 -13.10 -2.05 -9.16
CA LEU A 91 -11.67 -2.24 -9.32
C LEU A 91 -11.21 -3.47 -8.54
N LEU A 92 -11.61 -3.59 -7.27
CA LEU A 92 -11.22 -4.70 -6.42
C LEU A 92 -11.81 -6.03 -6.90
N GLU A 93 -13.05 -6.05 -7.40
CA GLU A 93 -13.71 -7.23 -7.97
C GLU A 93 -12.92 -7.75 -9.18
N SER A 94 -12.51 -6.84 -10.07
CA SER A 94 -11.78 -7.17 -11.30
C SER A 94 -10.25 -7.26 -11.13
N ALA A 95 -9.74 -7.20 -9.90
CA ALA A 95 -8.31 -7.07 -9.59
C ALA A 95 -7.42 -8.13 -10.26
N GLU A 96 -7.78 -9.40 -10.15
CA GLU A 96 -6.96 -10.52 -10.64
C GLU A 96 -6.71 -10.46 -12.15
N SER A 97 -7.65 -9.91 -12.92
CA SER A 97 -7.49 -9.73 -14.37
C SER A 97 -6.36 -8.75 -14.73
N ARG A 98 -5.93 -7.92 -13.78
CA ARG A 98 -4.93 -6.86 -13.98
C ARG A 98 -3.54 -7.21 -13.47
N PHE A 99 -3.35 -8.28 -12.70
CA PHE A 99 -2.08 -8.54 -12.01
C PHE A 99 -0.86 -8.61 -12.93
N ASN A 100 -1.04 -9.10 -14.17
CA ASN A 100 0.03 -9.23 -15.14
C ASN A 100 0.17 -8.02 -16.09
N ILE A 101 -0.76 -7.07 -16.06
CA ILE A 101 -0.78 -5.91 -16.99
C ILE A 101 -0.71 -4.56 -16.28
N ASP A 102 -0.84 -4.53 -14.95
CA ASP A 102 -0.74 -3.34 -14.12
C ASP A 102 0.14 -3.63 -12.91
N GLY A 103 1.18 -2.82 -12.74
CA GLY A 103 2.16 -2.95 -11.67
C GLY A 103 3.24 -1.87 -11.73
N TYR A 104 4.32 -2.02 -10.98
CA TYR A 104 5.37 -1.00 -10.91
C TYR A 104 5.98 -0.65 -12.29
N TRP A 105 6.02 -1.61 -13.22
CA TRP A 105 6.59 -1.43 -14.56
C TRP A 105 5.70 -0.59 -15.49
N THR A 106 4.41 -0.45 -15.18
CA THR A 106 3.49 0.43 -15.91
C THR A 106 3.37 1.82 -15.28
N SER A 107 4.07 2.07 -14.17
CA SER A 107 4.01 3.36 -13.48
C SER A 107 4.63 4.44 -14.37
N ASN A 108 3.87 5.48 -14.66
CA ASN A 108 4.29 6.60 -15.48
C ASN A 108 4.23 7.88 -14.65
N TYR A 109 5.39 8.50 -14.45
CA TYR A 109 5.52 9.74 -13.71
C TYR A 109 6.79 10.49 -14.13
N THR A 110 6.80 11.80 -13.92
CA THR A 110 7.97 12.66 -14.15
C THR A 110 8.48 13.20 -12.82
N ILE A 111 9.79 13.12 -12.57
CA ILE A 111 10.42 13.71 -11.39
C ILE A 111 10.50 15.23 -11.57
N ILE A 112 9.87 15.97 -10.66
CA ILE A 112 9.91 17.45 -10.65
C ILE A 112 11.11 17.94 -9.84
N LYS A 113 11.35 17.34 -8.65
CA LYS A 113 12.46 17.68 -7.74
C LYS A 113 12.88 16.45 -6.94
N ALA A 114 14.17 16.35 -6.66
CA ALA A 114 14.74 15.34 -5.76
C ALA A 114 15.89 15.97 -4.97
N HIS A 115 15.77 16.02 -3.63
CA HIS A 115 16.78 16.65 -2.77
C HIS A 115 16.71 16.15 -1.33
N SER A 116 17.81 16.29 -0.60
CA SER A 116 17.85 16.04 0.83
C SER A 116 17.21 17.19 1.63
N LEU A 117 16.49 16.84 2.69
CA LEU A 117 15.90 17.75 3.67
C LEU A 117 16.45 17.46 5.07
N TYR A 118 16.38 18.46 5.95
CA TYR A 118 16.75 18.36 7.36
C TYR A 118 18.14 17.76 7.58
N ASN A 119 19.15 18.27 6.86
CA ASN A 119 20.54 17.84 6.96
C ASN A 119 20.76 16.33 6.76
N GLY A 120 20.04 15.71 5.82
CA GLY A 120 20.23 14.29 5.50
C GLY A 120 19.21 13.34 6.13
N LEU A 121 18.32 13.83 7.01
CA LEU A 121 17.34 12.96 7.67
C LEU A 121 16.31 12.36 6.70
N ILE A 122 15.91 13.13 5.68
CA ILE A 122 14.91 12.73 4.68
C ILE A 122 15.43 13.03 3.28
N TYR A 123 15.17 12.13 2.34
CA TYR A 123 15.33 12.40 0.92
C TYR A 123 13.94 12.56 0.28
N TRP A 124 13.65 13.76 -0.22
CA TRP A 124 12.33 14.11 -0.75
C TRP A 124 12.31 14.05 -2.27
N ILE A 125 11.33 13.33 -2.82
CA ILE A 125 11.11 13.21 -4.27
C ILE A 125 9.68 13.68 -4.56
N SER A 126 9.52 14.72 -5.37
CA SER A 126 8.22 15.18 -5.85
C SER A 126 8.04 14.79 -7.31
N VAL A 127 6.87 14.22 -7.64
CA VAL A 127 6.55 13.68 -8.96
C VAL A 127 5.28 14.33 -9.53
N ALA A 128 5.16 14.34 -10.86
CA ALA A 128 3.92 14.58 -11.60
C ALA A 128 3.48 13.26 -12.23
N VAL A 129 2.18 12.96 -12.15
CA VAL A 129 1.51 11.82 -12.79
C VAL A 129 0.62 12.34 -13.91
#